data_AF-A0A428RUF1-F1
#
_entry.id   AF-A0A428RUF1-F1
#
_cell.length_a   1.000
_cell.length_b   1.000
_cell.length_c   1.000
_cell.angle_alpha   90.00
_cell.angle_beta   90.00
_cell.angle_gamma   90.00
#
_symmetry.space_group_name_H-M   'P 1'
#
loop_
_entity.id
_entity.type
_entity.pdbx_description
1 polymer ?
#
loop_
_entity_poly.entity_id
_entity_poly.type
_entity_poly.pdbx_seq_one_letter_code
_entity_poly.pdbx_strand_id
1 'polypeptide(L)'
;MSGFEIAGIVLGGFPILIEAAQPLSRYFQGAERWWHFKRDFITLISTIEDESIAYSQNLELLLTPVDIDPEVKASLQEDSGSRLWYDPEIQAKLRGRIKIQYMSWFLRQLIEMRETLSEILGMLPIKKNGEVDFPRTTTVDYELLRLKQSFSTRRQHLLDKIVRINESLYKFLAKDSHINAEAARSSEVAPSDAPAFGPNHKSFIYINKKISPIHSSLLKRFLSSVETFSEMDTRYMLIPEKQPHLSGSTVFGN
;
A
#
# COMPACT_ATOMS: atom_id res chain seq x y z
N MET A 1 10.82 4.16 -8.79
CA MET A 1 10.01 2.93 -8.65
C MET A 1 8.72 3.16 -9.41
N SER A 2 8.42 2.32 -10.40
CA SER A 2 7.40 2.58 -11.42
C SER A 2 6.63 1.32 -11.85
N GLY A 3 6.73 0.20 -11.13
CA GLY A 3 6.09 -1.07 -11.50
C GLY A 3 5.43 -1.82 -10.34
N PHE A 4 5.40 -3.14 -10.44
CA PHE A 4 4.77 -4.03 -9.45
C PHE A 4 5.56 -4.15 -8.15
N GLU A 5 6.78 -3.62 -8.07
CA GLU A 5 7.55 -3.59 -6.83
C GLU A 5 6.85 -2.83 -5.71
N ILE A 6 5.98 -1.88 -6.07
CA ILE A 6 5.16 -1.13 -5.10
C ILE A 6 4.24 -2.07 -4.33
N ALA A 7 3.81 -3.18 -4.95
CA ALA A 7 2.92 -4.13 -4.31
C ALA A 7 3.54 -4.74 -3.05
N GLY A 8 4.81 -5.16 -3.14
CA GLY A 8 5.58 -5.67 -2.01
C GLY A 8 5.91 -4.59 -0.97
N ILE A 9 6.18 -3.36 -1.40
CA ILE A 9 6.40 -2.22 -0.47
C ILE A 9 5.16 -1.95 0.38
N VAL A 10 3.98 -1.91 -0.25
CA VAL A 10 2.71 -1.73 0.47
C VAL A 10 2.46 -2.89 1.43
N LEU A 11 2.70 -4.13 0.97
CA LEU A 11 2.58 -5.33 1.81
C LEU A 11 3.46 -5.25 3.06
N GLY A 12 4.68 -4.69 2.95
CA GLY A 12 5.58 -4.48 4.07
C GLY A 12 5.27 -3.25 4.92
N GLY A 13 4.59 -2.25 4.35
CA GLY A 13 4.19 -1.02 5.03
C GLY A 13 3.14 -1.25 6.13
N PHE A 14 2.20 -2.17 5.91
CA PHE A 14 1.16 -2.51 6.89
C PHE A 14 1.74 -3.07 8.21
N PRO A 15 2.56 -4.14 8.21
CA PRO A 15 3.18 -4.65 9.44
C PRO A 15 4.00 -3.60 10.19
N ILE A 16 4.76 -2.76 9.47
CA ILE A 16 5.54 -1.67 10.08
C ILE A 16 4.62 -0.73 10.86
N LEU A 17 3.50 -0.34 10.24
CA LEU A 17 2.54 0.57 10.84
C LEU A 17 1.87 -0.03 12.09
N ILE A 18 1.46 -1.30 12.01
CA ILE A 18 0.83 -2.04 13.12
C ILE A 18 1.82 -2.22 14.28
N GLU A 19 3.04 -2.67 14.00
CA GLU A 19 4.07 -2.89 15.02
C GLU A 19 4.47 -1.60 15.71
N ALA A 20 4.64 -0.52 14.95
CA ALA A 20 5.06 0.74 15.52
C ALA A 20 3.96 1.43 16.34
N ALA A 21 2.71 1.02 16.17
CA ALA A 21 1.61 1.42 17.04
C ALA A 21 1.55 0.65 18.37
N GLN A 22 2.14 -0.54 18.46
CA GLN A 22 2.08 -1.36 19.68
C GLN A 22 2.72 -0.68 20.91
N PRO A 23 3.91 -0.04 20.84
CA PRO A 23 4.46 0.62 22.01
C PRO A 23 3.61 1.81 22.45
N LEU A 24 2.99 2.54 21.52
CA LEU A 24 2.08 3.66 21.81
C LEU A 24 0.90 3.23 22.69
N SER A 25 0.37 2.02 22.47
CA SER A 25 -0.72 1.45 23.28
C SER A 25 -0.43 1.46 24.79
N ARG A 26 0.84 1.28 25.18
CA ARG A 26 1.31 1.23 26.58
C ARG A 26 1.32 2.61 27.23
N TYR A 27 1.59 3.67 26.47
CA TYR A 27 1.63 5.05 26.98
C TYR A 27 0.23 5.59 27.31
N PHE A 28 -0.83 5.02 26.70
CA PHE A 28 -2.21 5.34 27.07
C PHE A 28 -2.69 4.68 28.37
N GLN A 29 -1.94 3.73 28.96
CA GLN A 29 -2.40 3.00 30.16
C GLN A 29 -2.38 3.86 31.43
N GLY A 30 -1.54 4.89 31.51
CA GLY A 30 -1.44 5.78 32.67
C GLY A 30 -2.25 7.08 32.57
N ALA A 31 -3.06 7.25 31.53
CA ALA A 31 -3.62 8.54 31.15
C ALA A 31 -5.16 8.46 30.99
N GLU A 32 -5.89 8.31 32.11
CA GLU A 32 -7.36 8.12 32.14
C GLU A 32 -8.14 9.18 31.31
N ARG A 33 -7.64 10.42 31.28
CA ARG A 33 -8.21 11.53 30.50
C ARG A 33 -8.18 11.31 28.97
N TRP A 34 -7.39 10.35 28.49
CA TRP A 34 -7.21 10.06 27.06
C TRP A 34 -7.98 8.84 26.58
N TRP A 35 -8.90 8.30 27.37
CA TRP A 35 -9.62 7.06 27.02
C TRP A 35 -10.35 7.13 25.66
N HIS A 36 -10.95 8.27 25.32
CA HIS A 36 -11.57 8.49 24.00
C HIS A 36 -10.55 8.37 22.87
N PHE A 37 -9.41 9.07 23.00
CA PHE A 37 -8.36 9.02 21.99
C PHE A 37 -7.71 7.63 21.89
N LYS A 38 -7.49 6.96 23.04
CA LYS A 38 -7.01 5.57 23.09
C LYS A 38 -7.94 4.64 22.31
N ARG A 39 -9.25 4.75 22.51
CA ARG A 39 -10.24 3.94 21.79
C ARG A 39 -10.15 4.19 20.30
N ASP A 40 -10.16 5.45 19.88
CA ASP A 40 -10.10 5.79 18.45
C ASP A 40 -8.78 5.34 17.81
N PHE A 41 -7.67 5.38 18.56
CA PHE A 41 -6.37 4.89 18.12
C PHE A 41 -6.37 3.36 17.97
N ILE A 42 -6.97 2.62 18.92
CA ILE A 42 -7.12 1.16 18.81
C ILE A 42 -7.99 0.80 17.61
N THR A 43 -9.10 1.52 17.39
CA THR A 43 -9.95 1.33 16.21
C THR A 43 -9.18 1.55 14.92
N LEU A 44 -8.37 2.61 14.84
CA LEU A 44 -7.48 2.86 13.70
C LEU A 44 -6.58 1.66 13.41
N ILE A 45 -5.90 1.10 14.42
CA ILE A 45 -5.00 -0.04 14.23
C ILE A 45 -5.75 -1.29 13.81
N SER A 46 -6.91 -1.57 14.43
CA SER A 46 -7.77 -2.68 14.04
C SER A 46 -8.21 -2.56 12.57
N THR A 47 -8.61 -1.36 12.13
CA THR A 47 -8.96 -1.14 10.72
C THR A 47 -7.75 -1.32 9.81
N ILE A 48 -6.56 -0.86 10.19
CA ILE A 48 -5.33 -1.10 9.40
C ILE A 48 -5.01 -2.60 9.31
N GLU A 49 -5.22 -3.37 10.37
CA GLU A 49 -5.09 -4.83 10.36
C GLU A 49 -6.08 -5.47 9.36
N ASP A 50 -7.35 -5.08 9.41
CA ASP A 50 -8.38 -5.55 8.46
C ASP A 50 -7.99 -5.22 7.01
N GLU A 51 -7.55 -3.98 6.77
CA GLU A 51 -7.13 -3.52 5.44
C GLU A 51 -5.83 -4.18 4.96
N SER A 52 -4.96 -4.62 5.87
CA SER A 52 -3.77 -5.41 5.51
C SER A 52 -4.15 -6.80 5.00
N ILE A 53 -5.19 -7.41 5.60
CA ILE A 53 -5.74 -8.69 5.17
C ILE A 53 -6.42 -8.52 3.81
N ALA A 54 -7.26 -7.49 3.65
CA ALA A 54 -7.92 -7.19 2.38
C ALA A 54 -6.90 -6.95 1.25
N TYR A 55 -5.82 -6.23 1.55
CA TYR A 55 -4.74 -6.02 0.58
C TYR A 55 -4.02 -7.32 0.22
N SER A 56 -3.73 -8.19 1.20
CA SER A 56 -3.14 -9.51 0.94
C SER A 56 -4.02 -10.38 0.04
N GLN A 57 -5.34 -10.39 0.28
CA GLN A 57 -6.32 -11.08 -0.56
C GLN A 57 -6.39 -10.49 -1.97
N ASN A 58 -6.27 -9.16 -2.12
CA ASN A 58 -6.15 -8.53 -3.43
C ASN A 58 -4.90 -9.00 -4.18
N LEU A 59 -3.77 -9.17 -3.50
CA LEU A 59 -2.57 -9.75 -4.11
C LEU A 59 -2.76 -11.23 -4.48
N GLU A 60 -3.48 -11.99 -3.68
CA GLU A 60 -3.85 -13.38 -4.01
C GLU A 60 -4.66 -13.44 -5.31
N LEU A 61 -5.68 -12.59 -5.45
CA LEU A 61 -6.48 -12.48 -6.67
C LEU A 61 -5.67 -12.06 -7.89
N LEU A 62 -4.68 -11.18 -7.70
CA LEU A 62 -3.76 -10.78 -8.75
C LEU A 62 -2.89 -11.95 -9.21
N LEU A 63 -2.34 -12.74 -8.27
CA LEU A 63 -1.35 -13.80 -8.53
C LEU A 63 -1.98 -15.13 -8.96
N THR A 64 -3.20 -15.42 -8.52
CA THR A 64 -3.91 -16.69 -8.79
C THR A 64 -3.88 -17.09 -10.28
N PRO A 65 -4.34 -16.25 -11.22
CA PRO A 65 -4.40 -16.59 -12.64
C PRO A 65 -3.06 -16.45 -13.39
N VAL A 66 -1.97 -16.09 -12.71
CA VAL A 66 -0.66 -15.93 -13.33
C VAL A 66 0.08 -17.27 -13.31
N ASP A 67 0.66 -17.68 -14.44
CA ASP A 67 1.42 -18.92 -14.56
C ASP A 67 2.83 -18.80 -13.95
N ILE A 68 2.86 -18.93 -12.62
CA ILE A 68 4.03 -18.82 -11.76
C ILE A 68 4.01 -20.00 -10.78
N ASP A 69 5.18 -20.53 -10.46
CA ASP A 69 5.36 -21.59 -9.48
C ASP A 69 4.65 -21.26 -8.15
N PRO A 70 3.89 -22.20 -7.56
CA PRO A 70 3.25 -22.01 -6.25
C PRO A 70 4.20 -21.51 -5.15
N GLU A 71 5.47 -21.95 -5.12
CA GLU A 71 6.46 -21.50 -4.15
C GLU A 71 6.84 -20.02 -4.36
N VAL A 72 6.92 -19.59 -5.61
CA VAL A 72 7.16 -18.18 -5.95
C VAL A 72 5.95 -17.32 -5.58
N LYS A 73 4.72 -17.81 -5.81
CA LYS A 73 3.49 -17.12 -5.37
C LYS A 73 3.46 -16.96 -3.86
N ALA A 74 3.75 -18.03 -3.10
CA ALA A 74 3.83 -17.98 -1.65
C ALA A 74 4.91 -16.98 -1.18
N SER A 75 6.10 -16.98 -1.79
CA SER A 75 7.16 -16.03 -1.46
C SER A 75 6.74 -14.57 -1.71
N LEU A 76 6.02 -14.28 -2.79
CA LEU A 76 5.52 -12.94 -3.07
C LEU A 76 4.47 -12.46 -2.06
N GLN A 77 3.68 -13.38 -1.50
CA GLN A 77 2.64 -13.09 -0.50
C GLN A 77 3.16 -13.03 0.94
N GLU A 78 4.13 -13.87 1.28
CA GLU A 78 4.64 -13.99 2.66
C GLU A 78 5.83 -13.07 2.92
N ASP A 79 6.65 -12.78 1.91
CA ASP A 79 7.83 -11.92 2.02
C ASP A 79 7.64 -10.59 1.26
N SER A 80 7.21 -9.57 2.00
CA SER A 80 7.13 -8.19 1.50
C SER A 80 8.44 -7.63 0.95
N GLY A 81 9.59 -8.17 1.38
CA GLY A 81 10.92 -7.80 0.92
C GLY A 81 11.43 -8.63 -0.25
N SER A 82 10.61 -9.56 -0.75
CA SER A 82 11.02 -10.53 -1.76
C SER A 82 11.59 -9.83 -2.99
N ARG A 83 12.78 -10.25 -3.41
CA ARG A 83 13.43 -9.73 -4.63
C ARG A 83 12.65 -10.11 -5.88
N LEU A 84 11.74 -11.08 -5.78
CA LEU A 84 10.88 -11.56 -6.85
C LEU A 84 9.92 -10.47 -7.36
N TRP A 85 9.59 -9.47 -6.54
CA TRP A 85 8.84 -8.29 -6.98
C TRP A 85 9.58 -7.43 -8.01
N TYR A 86 10.91 -7.58 -8.10
CA TYR A 86 11.80 -6.89 -9.03
C TYR A 86 12.20 -7.76 -10.23
N ASP A 87 11.82 -9.03 -10.22
CA ASP A 87 12.20 -9.97 -11.27
C ASP A 87 11.48 -9.60 -12.59
N PRO A 88 12.22 -9.39 -13.69
CA PRO A 88 11.63 -8.98 -14.97
C PRO A 88 10.64 -9.99 -15.55
N GLU A 89 10.84 -11.29 -15.34
CA GLU A 89 9.95 -12.34 -15.84
C GLU A 89 8.63 -12.31 -15.07
N ILE A 90 8.70 -12.21 -13.74
CA ILE A 90 7.51 -12.08 -12.88
C ILE A 90 6.76 -10.79 -13.23
N GLN A 91 7.47 -9.67 -13.39
CA GLN A 91 6.85 -8.43 -13.80
C GLN A 91 6.20 -8.52 -15.18
N ALA A 92 6.80 -9.23 -16.14
CA ALA A 92 6.20 -9.44 -17.45
C ALA A 92 4.91 -10.27 -17.37
N LYS A 93 4.89 -11.33 -16.55
CA LYS A 93 3.70 -12.15 -16.32
C LYS A 93 2.59 -11.37 -15.61
N LEU A 94 2.93 -10.57 -14.60
CA LEU A 94 1.98 -9.65 -13.94
C LEU A 94 1.46 -8.57 -14.90
N ARG A 95 2.30 -8.06 -15.80
CA ARG A 95 1.87 -7.15 -16.85
C ARG A 95 0.92 -7.81 -17.84
N GLY A 96 1.17 -9.07 -18.20
CA GLY A 96 0.26 -9.84 -19.06
C GLY A 96 -1.11 -10.07 -18.43
N ARG A 97 -1.16 -10.20 -17.10
CA ARG A 97 -2.40 -10.34 -16.35
C ARG A 97 -3.28 -9.09 -16.36
N ILE A 98 -2.69 -7.90 -16.36
CA ILE A 98 -3.42 -6.63 -16.34
C ILE A 98 -3.39 -6.03 -17.74
N LYS A 99 -4.55 -5.95 -18.42
CA LYS A 99 -4.62 -5.35 -19.77
C LYS A 99 -3.97 -3.98 -19.78
N ILE A 100 -3.16 -3.69 -20.81
CA ILE A 100 -2.31 -2.49 -20.88
C ILE A 100 -3.11 -1.18 -20.70
N GLN A 101 -4.35 -1.17 -21.16
CA GLN A 101 -5.30 -0.04 -21.03
C GLN A 101 -5.71 0.28 -19.58
N TYR A 102 -5.59 -0.68 -18.66
CA TYR A 102 -5.94 -0.51 -17.23
C TYR A 102 -4.70 -0.39 -16.33
N MET A 103 -3.50 -0.62 -16.88
CA MET A 103 -2.25 -0.64 -16.13
C MET A 103 -2.01 0.66 -15.35
N SER A 104 -2.21 1.81 -16.01
CA SER A 104 -1.99 3.12 -15.40
C SER A 104 -2.92 3.38 -14.20
N TRP A 105 -4.17 2.92 -14.28
CA TRP A 105 -5.11 3.04 -13.17
C TRP A 105 -4.72 2.11 -12.01
N PHE A 106 -4.36 0.87 -12.33
CA PHE A 106 -3.96 -0.13 -11.33
C PHE A 106 -2.71 0.30 -10.55
N LEU A 107 -1.65 0.72 -11.26
CA LEU A 107 -0.43 1.20 -10.61
C LEU A 107 -0.68 2.46 -9.78
N ARG A 108 -1.57 3.35 -10.22
CA ARG A 108 -1.97 4.52 -9.43
C ARG A 108 -2.58 4.12 -8.09
N GLN A 109 -3.41 3.08 -8.05
CA GLN A 109 -3.98 2.59 -6.79
C GLN A 109 -2.88 2.13 -5.82
N LEU A 110 -1.88 1.39 -6.30
CA LEU A 110 -0.76 0.94 -5.47
C LEU A 110 0.10 2.10 -4.97
N ILE A 111 0.37 3.09 -5.84
CA ILE A 111 1.10 4.31 -5.49
C ILE A 111 0.35 5.09 -4.40
N GLU A 112 -0.94 5.33 -4.61
CA GLU A 112 -1.78 6.05 -3.65
C GLU A 112 -1.84 5.31 -2.31
N MET A 113 -1.90 3.98 -2.31
CA MET A 113 -1.88 3.17 -1.08
C MET A 113 -0.57 3.36 -0.32
N ARG A 114 0.57 3.24 -1.01
CA ARG A 114 1.91 3.45 -0.43
C ARG A 114 2.04 4.83 0.19
N GLU A 115 1.63 5.87 -0.53
CA GLU A 115 1.69 7.25 -0.04
C GLU A 115 0.82 7.45 1.18
N THR A 116 -0.39 6.88 1.17
CA THR A 116 -1.33 6.97 2.29
C THR A 116 -0.75 6.27 3.53
N LEU A 117 -0.16 5.08 3.39
CA LEU A 117 0.52 4.38 4.48
C LEU A 117 1.73 5.17 5.00
N SER A 118 2.53 5.74 4.09
CA SER A 118 3.67 6.59 4.47
C SER A 118 3.23 7.83 5.24
N GLU A 119 2.09 8.41 4.87
CA GLU A 119 1.53 9.58 5.55
C GLU A 119 1.06 9.24 6.96
N ILE A 120 0.36 8.12 7.15
CA ILE A 120 -0.03 7.65 8.50
C ILE A 120 1.22 7.34 9.33
N LEU A 121 2.22 6.66 8.75
CA LEU A 121 3.46 6.35 9.46
C LEU A 121 4.21 7.62 9.89
N GLY A 122 4.23 8.65 9.05
CA GLY A 122 4.84 9.95 9.38
C GLY A 122 4.13 10.73 10.49
N MET A 123 2.87 10.40 10.80
CA MET A 123 2.15 10.98 11.94
C MET A 123 2.52 10.35 13.28
N LEU A 124 3.06 9.14 13.25
CA LEU A 124 3.46 8.42 14.45
C LEU A 124 4.87 8.86 14.89
N PRO A 125 5.12 9.02 16.19
CA PRO A 125 6.41 9.44 16.72
C PRO A 125 7.38 8.26 16.75
N ILE A 126 7.78 7.75 15.59
CA ILE A 126 8.65 6.57 15.46
C ILE A 126 9.96 7.00 14.82
N LYS A 127 11.09 6.60 15.43
CA LYS A 127 12.42 6.74 14.83
C LYS A 127 12.59 5.79 13.65
N LYS A 128 13.58 6.09 12.80
CA LYS A 128 14.02 5.21 11.71
C LYS A 128 14.51 3.82 12.14
N ASN A 129 14.57 3.51 13.44
CA ASN A 129 14.90 2.19 13.98
C ASN A 129 13.66 1.42 14.51
N GLY A 130 12.45 1.97 14.39
CA GLY A 130 11.23 1.39 14.92
C GLY A 130 10.95 1.69 16.39
N GLU A 131 11.83 2.42 17.08
CA GLU A 131 11.58 2.84 18.45
C GLU A 131 10.67 4.07 18.49
N VAL A 132 9.74 4.10 19.43
CA VAL A 132 8.92 5.28 19.67
C VAL A 132 9.77 6.37 20.30
N ASP A 133 9.87 7.51 19.62
CA ASP A 133 10.57 8.70 20.10
C ASP A 133 9.59 9.68 20.70
N PHE A 134 9.36 9.53 22.00
CA PHE A 134 8.82 10.64 22.76
C PHE A 134 9.95 11.62 23.09
N PRO A 135 9.90 12.88 22.62
CA PRO A 135 10.82 13.92 23.05
C PRO A 135 10.90 13.96 24.58
N ARG A 136 12.11 13.88 25.13
CA ARG A 136 12.35 13.69 26.58
C ARG A 136 11.96 14.87 27.48
N THR A 137 11.19 15.87 27.04
CA THR A 137 11.17 17.16 27.75
C THR A 137 9.83 17.74 28.19
N THR A 138 8.66 17.18 27.86
CA THR A 138 7.38 17.63 28.47
C THR A 138 6.36 16.50 28.62
N THR A 139 5.55 16.56 29.67
CA THR A 139 4.57 15.58 30.17
C THR A 139 3.93 14.69 29.10
N VAL A 140 3.71 13.41 29.40
CA VAL A 140 2.99 12.42 28.55
C VAL A 140 1.73 13.02 27.92
N ASP A 141 1.01 13.86 28.65
CA ASP A 141 -0.17 14.59 28.17
C ASP A 141 0.09 15.49 26.95
N TYR A 142 1.25 16.18 26.86
CA TYR A 142 1.61 17.02 25.71
C TYR A 142 1.85 16.18 24.46
N GLU A 143 2.56 15.05 24.59
CA GLU A 143 2.82 14.17 23.46
C GLU A 143 1.56 13.44 22.99
N LEU A 144 0.69 13.05 23.92
CA LEU A 144 -0.63 12.51 23.58
C LEU A 144 -1.52 13.57 22.92
N LEU A 145 -1.41 14.85 23.32
CA LEU A 145 -2.12 15.97 22.69
C LEU A 145 -1.61 16.22 21.27
N ARG A 146 -0.30 16.27 21.09
CA ARG A 146 0.34 16.44 19.77
C ARG A 146 -0.03 15.28 18.85
N LEU A 147 0.01 14.05 19.36
CA LEU A 147 -0.43 12.87 18.62
C LEU A 147 -1.91 12.99 18.25
N LYS A 148 -2.78 13.32 19.20
CA LYS A 148 -4.21 13.53 18.90
C LYS A 148 -4.43 14.60 17.83
N GLN A 149 -3.63 15.67 17.85
CA GLN A 149 -3.70 16.75 16.88
C GLN A 149 -3.24 16.31 15.48
N SER A 150 -2.14 15.53 15.38
CA SER A 150 -1.72 14.93 14.10
C SER A 150 -2.73 13.91 13.58
N PHE A 151 -3.35 13.16 14.48
CA PHE A 151 -4.40 12.16 14.22
C PHE A 151 -5.83 12.72 14.16
N SER A 152 -6.00 14.03 13.99
CA SER A 152 -7.31 14.70 13.85
C SER A 152 -8.02 14.29 12.53
N THR A 153 -8.95 15.09 11.98
CA THR A 153 -9.78 14.77 10.80
C THR A 153 -9.02 14.11 9.64
N ARG A 154 -7.74 14.46 9.49
CA ARG A 154 -6.80 13.87 8.52
C ARG A 154 -6.71 12.34 8.62
N ARG A 155 -6.73 11.76 9.83
CA ARG A 155 -6.69 10.30 10.05
C ARG A 155 -7.85 9.59 9.36
N GLN A 156 -9.08 10.07 9.57
CA GLN A 156 -10.27 9.42 9.04
C GLN A 156 -10.22 9.41 7.51
N HIS A 157 -9.84 10.54 6.91
CA HIS A 157 -9.68 10.64 5.47
C HIS A 157 -8.62 9.67 4.91
N LEU A 158 -7.50 9.46 5.61
CA LEU A 158 -6.46 8.50 5.18
C LEU A 158 -6.93 7.06 5.31
N LEU A 159 -7.64 6.72 6.38
CA LEU A 159 -8.26 5.40 6.53
C LEU A 159 -9.29 5.13 5.43
N ASP A 160 -10.22 6.06 5.22
CA ASP A 160 -11.25 5.94 4.18
C ASP A 160 -10.61 5.77 2.79
N LYS A 161 -9.46 6.40 2.56
CA LYS A 161 -8.69 6.25 1.33
C LYS A 161 -8.09 4.84 1.19
N ILE A 162 -7.54 4.25 2.25
CA ILE A 162 -7.06 2.85 2.24
C ILE A 162 -8.20 1.89 1.90
N VAL A 163 -9.31 1.99 2.63
CA VAL A 163 -10.52 1.17 2.42
C VAL A 163 -10.99 1.27 0.97
N ARG A 164 -11.13 2.50 0.46
CA ARG A 164 -11.56 2.76 -0.92
C ARG A 164 -10.62 2.13 -1.95
N ILE A 165 -9.31 2.21 -1.73
CA ILE A 165 -8.33 1.63 -2.66
C ILE A 165 -8.46 0.10 -2.66
N ASN A 166 -8.52 -0.54 -1.49
CA ASN A 166 -8.67 -1.98 -1.38
C ASN A 166 -9.98 -2.47 -2.01
N GLU A 167 -11.09 -1.79 -1.78
CA GLU A 167 -12.36 -2.11 -2.45
C GLU A 167 -12.27 -1.96 -3.97
N SER A 168 -11.60 -0.91 -4.44
CA SER A 168 -11.45 -0.64 -5.87
C SER A 168 -10.60 -1.72 -6.54
N LEU A 169 -9.48 -2.11 -5.92
CA LEU A 169 -8.63 -3.21 -6.36
C LEU A 169 -9.40 -4.53 -6.39
N TYR A 170 -10.14 -4.85 -5.32
CA TYR A 170 -10.98 -6.05 -5.26
C TYR A 170 -12.00 -6.10 -6.39
N LYS A 171 -12.80 -5.03 -6.55
CA LYS A 171 -13.83 -4.94 -7.60
C LYS A 171 -13.23 -5.11 -8.99
N PHE A 172 -12.07 -4.50 -9.24
CA PHE A 172 -11.36 -4.64 -10.51
C PHE A 172 -10.86 -6.07 -10.75
N LEU A 173 -10.13 -6.65 -9.79
CA LEU A 173 -9.52 -7.97 -9.92
C LEU A 173 -10.57 -9.08 -9.99
N ALA A 174 -11.62 -9.02 -9.16
CA ALA A 174 -12.72 -9.97 -9.18
C ALA A 174 -13.46 -9.91 -10.53
N LYS A 175 -13.82 -8.71 -10.99
CA LYS A 175 -14.51 -8.54 -12.29
C LYS A 175 -13.67 -9.08 -13.45
N ASP A 176 -12.37 -8.80 -13.46
CA ASP A 176 -11.49 -9.30 -14.50
C ASP A 176 -11.36 -10.84 -14.46
N SER A 177 -11.27 -11.44 -13.27
CA SER A 177 -11.30 -12.90 -13.10
C SER A 177 -12.59 -13.53 -13.60
N HIS A 178 -13.75 -12.90 -13.35
CA HIS A 178 -15.04 -13.36 -13.89
C HIS A 178 -15.08 -13.30 -15.42
N ILE A 179 -14.63 -12.20 -16.02
CA ILE A 179 -14.58 -12.03 -17.48
C ILE A 179 -13.69 -13.11 -18.12
N ASN A 180 -12.52 -13.37 -17.54
CA ASN A 180 -11.60 -14.38 -18.08
C ASN A 180 -12.15 -15.80 -17.90
N ALA A 181 -12.84 -16.09 -16.79
CA ALA A 181 -13.50 -17.38 -16.57
C ALA A 181 -14.69 -17.61 -17.53
N GLU A 182 -15.45 -16.57 -17.85
CA GLU A 182 -16.51 -16.63 -18.86
C GLU A 182 -15.95 -16.82 -20.27
N ALA A 183 -14.90 -16.09 -20.62
CA ALA A 183 -14.22 -16.25 -21.91
C ALA A 183 -13.63 -17.67 -22.10
N ALA A 184 -13.06 -18.25 -21.03
CA ALA A 184 -12.58 -19.63 -21.04
C ALA A 184 -13.73 -20.62 -21.29
N ARG A 185 -14.86 -20.47 -20.58
CA ARG A 185 -16.06 -21.32 -20.78
C ARG A 185 -16.65 -21.18 -22.18
N SER A 186 -16.69 -19.97 -22.75
CA SER A 186 -17.18 -19.77 -24.12
C SER A 186 -16.27 -20.39 -25.19
N SER A 187 -14.99 -20.61 -24.88
CA SER A 187 -14.03 -21.24 -25.80
C SER A 187 -14.06 -22.78 -25.72
N GLU A 188 -14.65 -23.35 -24.66
CA GLU A 188 -14.68 -24.80 -24.39
C GLU A 188 -15.93 -25.50 -24.97
N VAL A 189 -16.91 -24.73 -25.47
CA VAL A 189 -18.13 -25.26 -26.12
C VAL A 189 -17.89 -25.53 -27.62
N ALA A 190 -17.07 -26.54 -27.92
CA ALA A 190 -17.06 -27.26 -29.20
C ALA A 190 -17.10 -28.77 -28.89
N PRO A 191 -17.94 -29.58 -29.57
CA PRO A 191 -18.40 -30.84 -29.00
C PRO A 191 -17.36 -31.96 -29.21
N SER A 192 -17.02 -32.65 -28.12
CA SER A 192 -16.46 -34.00 -28.17
C SER A 192 -16.99 -34.80 -26.99
N ASP A 193 -17.62 -35.92 -27.31
CA ASP A 193 -18.25 -36.86 -26.39
C ASP A 193 -17.29 -37.48 -25.36
N ALA A 194 -17.86 -37.82 -24.19
CA ALA A 194 -17.39 -38.75 -23.14
C ALA A 194 -16.57 -38.17 -21.95
N PRO A 195 -16.53 -38.85 -20.78
CA PRO A 195 -17.40 -38.53 -19.65
C PRO A 195 -16.64 -37.98 -18.43
N ALA A 196 -17.43 -37.36 -17.55
CA ALA A 196 -17.07 -36.64 -16.34
C ALA A 196 -16.19 -37.44 -15.34
N PHE A 197 -15.20 -36.75 -14.77
CA PHE A 197 -14.61 -37.05 -13.46
C PHE A 197 -14.68 -35.79 -12.57
N GLY A 198 -15.10 -36.02 -11.32
CA GLY A 198 -15.55 -35.01 -10.36
C GLY A 198 -14.47 -34.13 -9.69
N PRO A 199 -14.87 -33.34 -8.67
CA PRO A 199 -14.17 -32.12 -8.29
C PRO A 199 -13.12 -32.33 -7.21
N ASN A 200 -12.01 -31.61 -7.29
CA ASN A 200 -11.09 -31.40 -6.16
C ASN A 200 -10.91 -29.89 -5.93
N HIS A 201 -11.70 -29.35 -5.02
CA HIS A 201 -11.43 -28.05 -4.39
C HIS A 201 -10.75 -28.32 -3.05
N LYS A 202 -9.46 -27.99 -2.95
CA LYS A 202 -8.78 -27.85 -1.67
C LYS A 202 -8.61 -26.36 -1.39
N SER A 203 -9.49 -25.85 -0.54
CA SER A 203 -9.32 -24.59 0.15
C SER A 203 -8.07 -24.69 1.04
N PHE A 204 -7.15 -23.74 0.93
CA PHE A 204 -6.10 -23.58 1.92
C PHE A 204 -6.24 -22.22 2.58
N ILE A 205 -6.60 -22.27 3.87
CA ILE A 205 -6.35 -21.18 4.82
C ILE A 205 -4.97 -21.44 5.39
N TYR A 206 -4.05 -20.47 5.21
CA TYR A 206 -2.86 -20.36 6.03
C TYR A 206 -2.61 -18.90 6.39
N ILE A 207 -2.95 -18.56 7.63
CA ILE A 207 -2.36 -17.42 8.34
C ILE A 207 -1.20 -18.01 9.13
N ASN A 208 0.05 -17.72 8.76
CA ASN A 208 1.18 -18.13 9.58
C ASN A 208 1.97 -16.94 10.13
N LYS A 209 2.07 -17.00 11.45
CA LYS A 209 2.64 -16.04 12.38
C LYS A 209 4.13 -16.40 12.55
N LYS A 210 5.04 -15.65 11.94
CA LYS A 210 6.46 -15.63 12.31
C LYS A 210 7.00 -14.20 12.24
N ILE A 211 7.43 -13.70 13.39
CA ILE A 211 7.96 -12.34 13.61
C ILE A 211 9.44 -12.47 14.02
N SER A 212 10.27 -11.52 13.53
CA SER A 212 11.70 -11.26 13.80
C SER A 212 12.73 -12.02 12.94
N PRO A 213 13.82 -11.40 12.42
CA PRO A 213 14.44 -10.07 12.66
C PRO A 213 14.51 -9.17 11.40
N ILE A 214 13.52 -9.27 10.51
CA ILE A 214 13.50 -8.64 9.17
C ILE A 214 13.15 -7.13 9.22
N HIS A 215 12.77 -6.63 10.39
CA HIS A 215 12.14 -5.32 10.59
C HIS A 215 13.03 -4.11 10.25
N SER A 216 14.35 -4.19 10.49
CA SER A 216 15.24 -3.03 10.23
C SER A 216 15.54 -2.82 8.75
N SER A 217 15.58 -3.89 7.94
CA SER A 217 15.85 -3.82 6.50
C SER A 217 14.60 -3.44 5.72
N LEU A 218 13.43 -3.93 6.12
CA LEU A 218 12.13 -3.55 5.54
C LEU A 218 11.79 -2.09 5.85
N LEU A 219 11.99 -1.65 7.10
CA LEU A 219 11.76 -0.26 7.47
C LEU A 219 12.75 0.68 6.78
N LYS A 220 14.04 0.31 6.67
CA LYS A 220 15.00 1.08 5.86
C LYS A 220 14.63 1.12 4.37
N ARG A 221 14.16 0.01 3.78
CA ARG A 221 13.72 -0.03 2.37
C ARG A 221 12.46 0.78 2.14
N PHE A 222 11.49 0.68 3.05
CA PHE A 222 10.26 1.47 3.02
C PHE A 222 10.58 2.96 3.13
N LEU A 223 11.35 3.37 4.14
CA LEU A 223 11.73 4.78 4.31
C LEU A 223 12.66 5.31 3.21
N SER A 224 13.60 4.49 2.70
CA SER A 224 14.49 4.87 1.59
C SER A 224 13.73 5.00 0.26
N SER A 225 12.69 4.19 0.05
CA SER A 225 11.76 4.35 -1.09
C SER A 225 10.93 5.63 -0.99
N VAL A 226 10.64 6.12 0.22
CA VAL A 226 9.94 7.39 0.44
C VAL A 226 10.88 8.58 0.15
N GLU A 227 12.14 8.50 0.58
CA GLU A 227 13.15 9.56 0.37
C GLU A 227 13.57 9.72 -1.10
N THR A 228 13.73 8.62 -1.85
CA THR A 228 14.15 8.67 -3.27
C THR A 228 13.15 9.34 -4.22
N PHE A 229 11.88 9.51 -3.82
CA PHE A 229 10.88 10.22 -4.62
C PHE A 229 10.76 11.71 -4.23
N SER A 230 11.05 12.08 -2.98
CA SER A 230 11.10 13.48 -2.54
C SER A 230 12.22 14.28 -3.24
N GLU A 231 13.32 13.61 -3.61
CA GLU A 231 14.40 14.21 -4.43
C GLU A 231 14.07 14.33 -5.93
N MET A 232 13.07 13.58 -6.44
CA MET A 232 12.60 13.73 -7.82
C MET A 232 11.63 14.91 -7.96
N ASP A 233 10.81 15.18 -6.95
CA ASP A 233 9.81 16.27 -7.00
C ASP A 233 10.46 17.68 -6.91
N THR A 234 11.63 17.79 -6.27
CA THR A 234 12.39 19.04 -6.20
C THR A 234 13.16 19.36 -7.48
N ARG A 235 13.43 18.39 -8.37
CA ARG A 235 14.12 18.65 -9.65
C ARG A 235 13.20 19.12 -10.77
N TYR A 236 11.89 19.00 -10.63
CA TYR A 236 10.92 19.46 -11.65
C TYR A 236 10.20 20.77 -11.30
N MET A 237 10.53 21.41 -10.16
CA MET A 237 9.97 22.71 -9.77
C MET A 237 10.85 23.94 -10.04
N LEU A 238 12.03 23.79 -10.66
CA LEU A 238 12.86 24.92 -11.07
C LEU A 238 12.75 25.15 -12.58
N ILE A 239 11.59 25.68 -13.02
CA ILE A 239 11.47 26.37 -14.31
C ILE A 239 11.92 27.82 -14.07
N PRO A 240 12.93 28.34 -14.78
CA PRO A 240 13.33 29.73 -14.63
C PRO A 240 12.24 30.64 -15.20
N GLU A 241 11.71 31.50 -14.35
CA GLU A 241 10.76 32.55 -14.68
C GLU A 241 11.40 33.51 -15.70
N LYS A 242 11.01 33.38 -16.98
CA LYS A 242 11.36 34.36 -18.02
C LYS A 242 10.63 35.66 -17.71
N GLN A 243 11.37 36.69 -17.31
CA GLN A 243 10.88 38.06 -17.30
C GLN A 243 10.44 38.49 -18.71
N PRO A 244 9.26 39.10 -18.87
CA PRO A 244 8.86 39.63 -20.17
C PRO A 244 9.55 40.97 -20.44
N HIS A 245 10.32 40.99 -21.52
CA HIS A 245 10.88 42.20 -22.10
C HIS A 245 9.75 43.06 -22.69
N LEU A 246 9.57 44.27 -22.16
CA LEU A 246 8.75 45.31 -22.77
C LEU A 246 9.46 45.84 -24.03
N SER A 247 8.96 45.46 -25.19
CA SER A 247 9.22 46.14 -26.46
C SER A 247 7.91 46.22 -27.25
N GLY A 248 7.35 47.42 -27.32
CA GLY A 248 6.17 47.76 -28.10
C GLY A 248 6.16 49.25 -28.38
N SER A 249 7.00 49.69 -29.33
CA SER A 249 6.75 50.94 -30.06
C SER A 249 5.55 50.73 -30.98
N THR A 250 4.66 51.73 -31.11
CA THR A 250 4.34 52.43 -32.38
C THR A 250 3.16 53.40 -32.20
N VAL A 251 3.47 54.70 -32.31
CA VAL A 251 2.84 55.78 -33.13
C VAL A 251 1.31 55.83 -33.29
N PHE A 252 0.71 56.98 -32.95
CA PHE A 252 -0.24 57.85 -33.70
C PHE A 252 -0.33 59.16 -32.87
N GLY A 253 -0.35 60.41 -33.36
CA GLY A 253 -0.68 60.98 -34.66
C GLY A 253 -1.68 62.12 -34.41
N ASN A 254 -1.26 63.36 -34.70
CA ASN A 254 -1.90 64.70 -34.56
C ASN A 254 -1.79 65.41 -33.20
#